data_AF-E6TPN7-F1
#
_entry.id   AF-E6TPN7-F1
#
_cell.length_a   1.000
_cell.length_b   1.000
_cell.length_c   1.000
_cell.angle_alpha   90.00
_cell.angle_beta   90.00
_cell.angle_gamma   90.00
#
_symmetry.space_group_name_H-M   'P 1'
#
loop_
_entity.id
_entity.type
_entity.pdbx_description
1 polymer ?
#
loop_
_entity_poly.entity_id
_entity_poly.type
_entity_poly.pdbx_seq_one_letter_code
_entity_poly.pdbx_strand_id
1 'polypeptide(L)'
;MTLAANPWAVTDHDPTSNLNAGPSTTAVLAYARADIHSAVAAADDPHRRHQYALSARDYAVTVLLAGDATPDELRHAEYYLADAEAFIAATAPTH
;
A
#
# COMPACT_ATOMS: atom_id res chain seq x y z
N MET A 1 -29.67 11.55 6.63
CA MET A 1 -29.21 10.24 6.13
C MET A 1 -28.06 10.52 5.19
N THR A 2 -26.83 10.50 5.70
CA THR A 2 -25.64 10.91 4.96
C THR A 2 -25.11 9.71 4.20
N LEU A 3 -25.13 9.81 2.86
CA LEU A 3 -24.54 8.84 1.95
C LEU A 3 -23.04 8.79 2.25
N ALA A 4 -22.55 7.68 2.82
CA ALA A 4 -21.12 7.42 2.90
C ALA A 4 -20.62 7.37 1.45
N ALA A 5 -19.91 8.43 1.02
CA ALA A 5 -19.26 8.44 -0.27
C ALA A 5 -18.18 7.37 -0.22
N ASN A 6 -18.49 6.18 -0.73
CA ASN A 6 -17.53 5.11 -0.91
C ASN A 6 -16.43 5.67 -1.83
N PRO A 7 -15.19 5.91 -1.35
CA PRO A 7 -14.14 6.49 -2.17
C PRO A 7 -13.67 5.55 -3.30
N TRP A 8 -14.19 4.32 -3.31
CA TRP A 8 -13.93 3.26 -4.28
C TRP A 8 -14.87 3.29 -5.50
N ALA A 9 -15.92 4.12 -5.50
CA ALA A 9 -16.91 4.15 -6.59
C ALA A 9 -16.48 4.97 -7.82
N VAL A 10 -15.34 5.68 -7.75
CA VAL A 10 -14.87 6.57 -8.83
C VAL A 10 -13.66 6.02 -9.58
N THR A 11 -12.97 5.01 -9.04
CA THR A 11 -11.89 4.37 -9.79
C THR A 11 -12.52 3.38 -10.75
N ASP A 12 -12.67 3.82 -12.00
CA ASP A 12 -12.84 2.95 -13.16
C ASP A 12 -11.74 1.88 -13.12
N HIS A 13 -12.09 0.73 -12.58
CA HIS A 13 -11.22 -0.42 -12.37
C HIS A 13 -11.21 -1.30 -13.62
N ASP A 14 -11.07 -0.69 -14.80
CA ASP A 14 -10.85 -1.47 -16.02
C ASP A 14 -9.34 -1.72 -16.20
N PRO A 15 -8.84 -2.94 -15.96
CA PRO A 15 -7.44 -3.28 -16.16
C PRO A 15 -7.01 -3.26 -17.64
N THR A 16 -7.91 -2.97 -18.58
CA THR A 16 -7.64 -3.06 -20.03
C THR A 16 -7.24 -1.74 -20.70
N SER A 17 -7.35 -0.59 -20.03
CA SER A 17 -7.15 0.71 -20.72
C SER A 17 -5.68 1.11 -21.00
N ASN A 18 -4.68 0.35 -20.57
CA ASN A 18 -3.26 0.67 -20.86
C ASN A 18 -2.31 -0.55 -20.84
N LEU A 19 -2.59 -1.57 -21.66
CA LEU A 19 -1.80 -2.81 -21.77
C LEU A 19 -0.35 -2.67 -22.32
N ASN A 20 0.36 -1.55 -22.13
CA ASN A 20 1.74 -1.40 -22.61
C ASN A 20 2.76 -0.86 -21.58
N ALA A 21 2.33 -0.52 -20.37
CA ALA A 21 3.20 -0.22 -19.24
C ALA A 21 2.50 -0.70 -17.97
N GLY A 22 3.22 -1.28 -17.01
CA GLY A 22 2.64 -1.67 -15.73
C GLY A 22 1.99 -0.48 -14.97
N PRO A 23 1.43 -0.70 -13.77
CA PRO A 23 0.86 0.38 -12.98
C PRO A 23 1.89 1.51 -12.79
N SER A 24 1.46 2.76 -12.96
CA SER A 24 2.31 3.94 -12.70
C SER A 24 2.80 3.96 -11.26
N THR A 25 3.94 4.59 -11.01
CA THR A 25 4.52 4.77 -9.67
C THR A 25 3.50 5.35 -8.66
N THR A 26 2.69 6.32 -9.07
CA THR A 26 1.60 6.87 -8.25
C THR A 26 0.53 5.83 -7.87
N ALA A 27 0.17 4.93 -8.79
CA ALA A 27 -0.78 3.85 -8.53
C ALA A 27 -0.21 2.82 -7.55
N VAL A 28 1.07 2.46 -7.72
CA VAL A 28 1.76 1.56 -6.79
C VAL A 28 1.85 2.17 -5.38
N LEU A 29 2.12 3.47 -5.28
CA LEU A 29 2.12 4.19 -4.00
C LEU A 29 0.73 4.19 -3.33
N ALA A 30 -0.34 4.30 -4.12
CA ALA A 30 -1.71 4.21 -3.62
C ALA A 30 -2.03 2.80 -3.06
N TYR A 31 -1.52 1.74 -3.68
CA TYR A 31 -1.66 0.38 -3.14
C TYR A 31 -0.91 0.21 -1.80
N ALA A 32 0.32 0.71 -1.69
CA ALA A 32 1.06 0.69 -0.43
C ALA A 32 0.25 1.36 0.71
N ARG A 33 -0.32 2.55 0.43
CA ARG A 33 -1.18 3.26 1.39
C ARG A 33 -2.42 2.45 1.79
N ALA A 34 -3.10 1.85 0.82
CA ALA A 34 -4.30 1.07 1.07
C ALA A 34 -4.02 -0.17 1.95
N ASP A 35 -2.87 -0.81 1.74
CA ASP A 35 -2.47 -1.97 2.53
C ASP A 35 -2.04 -1.58 3.94
N ILE A 36 -1.37 -0.44 4.15
CA ILE A 36 -1.13 0.10 5.51
C ILE A 36 -2.45 0.34 6.24
N HIS A 37 -3.44 0.96 5.59
CA HIS A 37 -4.76 1.14 6.20
C HIS A 37 -5.46 -0.20 6.51
N SER A 38 -5.30 -1.19 5.64
CA SER A 38 -5.84 -2.53 5.85
C SER A 38 -5.14 -3.25 7.01
N ALA A 39 -3.83 -3.08 7.18
CA ALA A 39 -3.07 -3.59 8.32
C ALA A 39 -3.54 -2.95 9.65
N VAL A 40 -3.79 -1.64 9.65
CA VAL A 40 -4.37 -0.93 10.81
C VAL A 40 -5.76 -1.50 11.15
N ALA A 41 -6.62 -1.71 10.14
CA ALA A 41 -7.97 -2.21 10.33
C ALA A 41 -8.04 -3.69 10.75
N ALA A 42 -7.06 -4.51 10.35
CA ALA A 42 -6.97 -5.94 10.67
C ALA A 42 -6.49 -6.19 12.11
N ALA A 43 -6.98 -5.40 13.07
CA ALA A 43 -6.32 -5.35 14.37
C ALA A 43 -6.42 -6.65 15.19
N ASP A 44 -7.52 -7.37 14.98
CA ASP A 44 -7.86 -8.62 15.66
C ASP A 44 -7.42 -9.87 14.87
N ASP A 45 -6.81 -9.69 13.70
CA ASP A 45 -6.30 -10.77 12.85
C ASP A 45 -4.80 -10.54 12.55
N PRO A 46 -3.91 -11.05 13.43
CA PRO A 46 -2.47 -10.86 13.27
C PRO A 46 -1.93 -11.40 11.94
N HIS A 47 -2.55 -12.45 11.40
CA HIS A 47 -2.12 -13.04 10.14
C HIS A 47 -2.45 -12.13 8.96
N ARG A 48 -3.70 -11.64 8.88
CA ARG A 48 -4.08 -10.66 7.85
C ARG A 48 -3.31 -9.35 7.99
N ARG A 49 -3.13 -8.85 9.21
CA ARG A 49 -2.31 -7.66 9.46
C ARG A 49 -0.89 -7.84 8.91
N HIS A 50 -0.29 -9.00 9.14
CA HIS A 50 1.03 -9.32 8.61
C HIS A 50 1.06 -9.40 7.08
N GLN A 51 0.05 -10.03 6.46
CA GLN A 51 -0.05 -10.12 5.01
C GLN A 51 -0.18 -8.74 4.35
N TYR A 52 -1.02 -7.85 4.89
CA TYR A 52 -1.14 -6.48 4.40
C TYR A 52 0.17 -5.70 4.57
N ALA A 53 0.87 -5.88 5.69
CA ALA A 53 2.16 -5.24 5.91
C ALA A 53 3.23 -5.71 4.90
N LEU A 54 3.29 -7.01 4.59
CA LEU A 54 4.19 -7.53 3.55
C LEU A 54 3.87 -6.95 2.18
N SER A 55 2.59 -6.89 1.81
CA SER A 55 2.14 -6.30 0.54
C SER A 55 2.50 -4.81 0.44
N ALA A 56 2.21 -4.04 1.49
CA ALA A 56 2.57 -2.62 1.57
C ALA A 56 4.08 -2.39 1.41
N ARG A 57 4.90 -3.24 2.05
CA ARG A 57 6.36 -3.20 1.94
C ARG A 57 6.81 -3.38 0.49
N ASP A 58 6.30 -4.39 -0.19
CA ASP A 58 6.74 -4.73 -1.55
C ASP A 58 6.32 -3.62 -2.55
N TYR A 59 5.15 -3.00 -2.36
CA TYR A 59 4.74 -1.83 -3.14
C TYR A 59 5.60 -0.60 -2.85
N ALA A 60 5.91 -0.32 -1.58
CA ALA A 60 6.79 0.80 -1.22
C ALA A 60 8.19 0.62 -1.82
N VAL A 61 8.77 -0.58 -1.75
CA VAL A 61 10.05 -0.90 -2.38
C VAL A 61 9.99 -0.72 -3.90
N THR A 62 8.88 -1.11 -4.54
CA THR A 62 8.69 -0.90 -5.97
C THR A 62 8.76 0.59 -6.35
N VAL A 63 8.13 1.47 -5.55
CA VAL A 63 8.21 2.93 -5.76
C VAL A 63 9.63 3.46 -5.53
N LEU A 64 10.32 2.97 -4.49
CA LEU A 64 11.70 3.40 -4.19
C LEU A 64 12.71 3.01 -5.27
N LEU A 65 12.44 1.95 -6.01
CA LEU A 65 13.27 1.48 -7.12
C LEU A 65 12.86 2.06 -8.47
N ALA A 66 11.74 2.79 -8.55
CA ALA A 66 11.25 3.35 -9.80
C ALA A 66 12.08 4.58 -10.20
N GLY A 67 12.68 4.53 -11.39
CA GLY A 67 13.54 5.60 -11.90
C GLY A 67 12.81 6.90 -12.27
N ASP A 68 11.48 6.86 -12.35
CA ASP A 68 10.60 7.99 -12.64
C ASP A 68 9.86 8.53 -11.41
N ALA A 69 10.11 7.95 -10.22
CA ALA A 69 9.49 8.40 -8.99
C ALA A 69 9.88 9.84 -8.64
N THR A 70 8.88 10.65 -8.34
CA THR A 70 9.13 12.01 -7.86
C THR A 70 9.70 11.98 -6.42
N PRO A 71 10.44 13.02 -5.99
CA PRO A 71 10.95 13.10 -4.62
C PRO A 71 9.87 13.01 -3.54
N ASP A 72 8.64 13.43 -3.84
CA ASP A 72 7.53 13.33 -2.89
C ASP A 72 6.97 11.91 -2.80
N GLU A 73 6.88 11.20 -3.93
CA GLU A 73 6.49 9.78 -3.94
C GLU A 73 7.51 8.91 -3.22
N LEU A 74 8.81 9.19 -3.41
CA LEU A 74 9.89 8.51 -2.67
C LEU A 74 9.73 8.72 -1.16
N ARG A 75 9.49 9.96 -0.71
CA ARG A 75 9.28 10.26 0.71
C ARG A 75 8.07 9.52 1.29
N HIS A 76 6.96 9.47 0.55
CA HIS A 76 5.79 8.71 1.00
C HIS A 76 6.05 7.20 1.03
N ALA A 77 6.80 6.67 0.05
CA ALA A 77 7.17 5.27 0.03
C ALA A 77 8.09 4.91 1.21
N GLU A 78 9.04 5.77 1.59
CA GLU A 78 9.85 5.60 2.80
C GLU A 78 8.98 5.52 4.07
N TYR A 79 7.97 6.40 4.20
CA TYR A 79 7.05 6.35 5.33
C TYR A 79 6.24 5.05 5.38
N TYR A 80 5.68 4.62 4.24
CA TYR A 80 4.92 3.37 4.19
C TYR A 80 5.78 2.13 4.39
N LEU A 81 7.04 2.16 3.94
CA LEU A 81 8.01 1.11 4.22
C LEU A 81 8.27 0.99 5.72
N ALA A 82 8.52 2.10 6.40
CA ALA A 82 8.75 2.12 7.85
C ALA A 82 7.53 1.60 8.63
N ASP A 83 6.31 2.02 8.24
CA ASP A 83 5.07 1.53 8.87
C ASP A 83 4.88 0.03 8.64
N ALA A 84 5.10 -0.45 7.42
CA ALA A 84 5.01 -1.87 7.07
C ALA A 84 5.99 -2.72 7.90
N GLU A 85 7.24 -2.27 8.01
CA GLU A 85 8.26 -2.95 8.82
C GLU A 85 7.90 -2.98 10.31
N ALA A 86 7.31 -1.90 10.85
CA ALA A 86 6.83 -1.88 12.22
C ALA A 86 5.72 -2.93 12.45
N PHE A 87 4.77 -3.07 11.53
CA PHE A 87 3.74 -4.10 11.62
C PHE A 87 4.32 -5.52 11.51
N ILE A 88 5.28 -5.74 10.62
CA ILE A 88 5.98 -7.02 10.47
C ILE A 88 6.71 -7.37 11.78
N ALA A 89 7.47 -6.42 12.34
CA ALA A 89 8.20 -6.62 13.60
C ALA A 89 7.27 -6.91 14.79
N ALA A 90 6.12 -6.24 14.87
CA ALA A 90 5.13 -6.45 15.92
C ALA A 90 4.49 -7.85 15.91
N THR A 91 4.65 -8.60 14.82
CA THR A 91 4.14 -9.97 14.67
C THR A 91 5.23 -11.04 14.75
N ALA A 92 6.50 -10.66 14.84
CA ALA A 92 7.59 -11.59 15.05
C ALA A 92 7.50 -12.19 16.47
N PRO A 93 7.65 -13.50 16.66
CA PRO A 93 7.71 -14.08 17.99
C PRO A 93 8.91 -13.49 18.73
N THR A 94 8.66 -12.87 19.89
CA THR A 94 9.72 -12.47 20.83
C THR A 94 10.45 -13.73 21.27
N HIS A 95 11.68 -13.89 20.80
CA HIS A 95 12.60 -14.94 21.22
C HIS A 95 13.19 -14.64 22.60
#